data_AF-A0A522WXU9-F1
#
_entry.id   AF-A0A522WXU9-F1
#
_cell.length_a   1.000
_cell.length_b   1.000
_cell.length_c   1.000
_cell.angle_alpha   90.00
_cell.angle_beta   90.00
_cell.angle_gamma   90.00
#
_symmetry.space_group_name_H-M   'P 1'
#
loop_
_entity.id
_entity.type
_entity.pdbx_description
1 polymer ?
#
loop_
_entity_poly.entity_id
_entity_poly.type
_entity_poly.pdbx_seq_one_letter_code
_entity_poly.pdbx_strand_id
1 'polypeptide(L)'
;MSLKDILVHVDDTDRAAVRLDLALGLAGAHQSHLVALNVRTRSVVPSVVTAQLGSGMDVILARGDIEAAAKARSLVDSRPVTAGTSIEWRDVSGDLVDSLSLHARYCDLVV
;
A
#
# COMPACT_ATOMS: atom_id res chain seq x y z
N MET A 1 -4.93 -4.86 -26.38
CA MET A 1 -4.38 -3.69 -25.63
C MET A 1 -3.55 -4.25 -24.48
N SER A 2 -2.36 -3.71 -24.22
CA SER A 2 -1.57 -4.06 -23.03
C SER A 2 -1.89 -3.09 -21.88
N LEU A 3 -1.85 -3.59 -20.65
CA LEU A 3 -1.86 -2.74 -19.46
C LEU A 3 -0.49 -2.04 -19.37
N LYS A 4 -0.45 -0.74 -19.07
CA LYS A 4 0.78 0.04 -18.92
C LYS A 4 1.09 0.33 -17.46
N ASP A 5 0.07 0.70 -16.69
CA ASP A 5 0.20 1.04 -15.28
C ASP A 5 -0.78 0.21 -14.45
N ILE A 6 -0.25 -0.55 -13.49
CA ILE A 6 -1.04 -1.37 -12.57
C ILE A 6 -0.80 -0.84 -11.16
N LEU A 7 -1.89 -0.60 -10.41
CA LEU A 7 -1.83 -0.23 -9.00
C LEU A 7 -2.12 -1.47 -8.14
N VAL A 8 -1.36 -1.68 -7.08
CA VAL A 8 -1.65 -2.72 -6.08
C VAL A 8 -1.66 -2.13 -4.68
N HIS A 9 -2.70 -2.46 -3.91
CA HIS A 9 -2.75 -2.10 -2.49
C HIS A 9 -1.92 -3.07 -1.65
N VAL A 10 -0.91 -2.53 -0.96
CA VAL A 10 -0.01 -3.29 -0.09
C VAL A 10 -0.15 -2.80 1.36
N ASP A 11 -0.52 -3.71 2.24
CA ASP A 11 -0.63 -3.52 3.68
C ASP A 11 0.22 -4.60 4.41
N ASP A 12 0.17 -4.65 5.74
CA ASP A 12 0.91 -5.62 6.54
C ASP A 12 0.19 -6.96 6.74
N THR A 13 -0.87 -7.23 5.97
CA THR A 13 -1.61 -8.50 6.03
C THR A 13 -0.99 -9.57 5.13
N ASP A 14 -1.19 -10.84 5.47
CA ASP A 14 -0.76 -11.97 4.63
C ASP A 14 -1.38 -11.94 3.23
N ARG A 15 -2.57 -11.31 3.09
CA ARG A 15 -3.25 -11.19 1.80
C ARG A 15 -2.58 -10.18 0.87
N ALA A 16 -1.80 -9.23 1.38
CA ALA A 16 -1.00 -8.34 0.54
C ALA A 16 0.02 -9.10 -0.30
N ALA A 17 0.62 -10.17 0.23
CA ALA A 17 1.56 -11.01 -0.51
C ALA A 17 0.89 -11.60 -1.76
N VAL A 18 -0.33 -12.14 -1.60
CA VAL A 18 -1.10 -12.74 -2.70
C VAL A 18 -1.47 -11.70 -3.76
N ARG A 19 -1.91 -10.50 -3.34
CA ARG A 19 -2.22 -9.40 -4.27
C ARG A 19 -0.99 -8.93 -5.04
N LEU A 20 0.13 -8.76 -4.34
CA LEU A 20 1.39 -8.33 -4.94
C LEU A 20 1.91 -9.34 -5.96
N ASP A 21 1.89 -10.63 -5.63
CA ASP A 21 2.35 -11.68 -6.54
C ASP A 21 1.47 -11.76 -7.80
N LEU A 22 0.15 -11.60 -7.66
CA LEU A 22 -0.78 -11.49 -8.79
C LEU A 22 -0.48 -10.25 -9.66
N ALA A 23 -0.31 -9.09 -9.04
CA ALA A 23 -0.04 -7.84 -9.75
C ALA A 23 1.30 -7.87 -10.50
N LEU A 24 2.34 -8.47 -9.90
CA LEU A 24 3.63 -8.71 -10.55
C LEU A 24 3.52 -9.66 -11.74
N GLY A 25 2.71 -10.72 -11.62
CA GLY A 25 2.45 -11.63 -12.74
C GLY A 25 1.79 -10.93 -13.92
N LEU A 26 0.78 -10.09 -13.64
CA LEU A 26 0.12 -9.27 -14.65
C LEU A 26 1.09 -8.25 -15.27
N ALA A 27 1.87 -7.56 -14.44
CA ALA A 27 2.83 -6.57 -14.91
C ALA A 27 3.96 -7.20 -15.74
N GLY A 28 4.39 -8.43 -15.41
CA GLY A 28 5.34 -9.20 -16.21
C GLY A 28 4.77 -9.60 -17.57
N ALA A 29 3.52 -10.08 -17.60
CA ALA A 29 2.85 -10.49 -18.84
C ALA A 29 2.60 -9.31 -19.81
N HIS A 30 2.46 -8.10 -19.28
CA HIS A 30 2.19 -6.89 -20.06
C HIS A 30 3.39 -5.93 -20.17
N GLN A 31 4.54 -6.26 -19.57
CA GLN A 31 5.71 -5.38 -19.46
C GLN A 31 5.33 -3.99 -18.90
N SER A 32 4.50 -4.00 -17.87
CA SER A 32 3.89 -2.82 -17.26
C SER A 32 4.73 -2.26 -16.12
N HIS A 33 4.47 -1.01 -15.79
CA HIS A 33 4.86 -0.39 -14.54
C HIS A 33 3.87 -0.76 -13.43
N LEU A 34 4.37 -1.22 -12.29
CA LEU A 34 3.60 -1.57 -11.11
C LEU A 34 3.79 -0.51 -10.02
N VAL A 35 2.71 0.07 -9.53
CA VAL A 35 2.71 0.97 -8.37
C VAL A 35 2.22 0.20 -7.16
N ALA A 36 3.11 -0.06 -6.20
CA ALA A 36 2.76 -0.61 -4.90
C ALA A 36 2.42 0.53 -3.93
N LEU A 37 1.15 0.64 -3.56
CA LEU A 37 0.62 1.70 -2.72
C LEU A 37 0.31 1.18 -1.31
N ASN A 38 0.94 1.77 -0.30
CA ASN A 38 0.56 1.67 1.10
C ASN A 38 -0.16 2.95 1.54
N VAL A 39 -1.29 2.79 2.24
CA VAL A 39 -2.04 3.91 2.81
C VAL A 39 -2.05 3.78 4.32
N ARG A 40 -1.31 4.67 4.99
CA ARG A 40 -1.37 4.84 6.45
C ARG A 40 -2.68 5.54 6.81
N THR A 41 -3.65 4.74 7.23
CA THR A 41 -4.94 5.25 7.64
C THR A 41 -4.81 5.92 9.00
N ARG A 42 -5.13 7.21 9.04
CA ARG A 42 -5.14 7.93 10.31
C ARG A 42 -6.39 7.51 11.08
N SER A 43 -6.25 6.51 11.95
CA SER A 43 -7.35 6.10 12.82
C SER A 43 -7.74 7.27 13.72
N VAL A 44 -8.94 7.82 13.51
CA VAL A 44 -9.45 8.91 14.34
C VAL A 44 -9.88 8.31 15.67
N VAL A 45 -9.00 8.39 16.66
CA VAL A 45 -9.34 8.00 18.02
C VAL A 45 -10.41 8.97 18.54
N PRO A 46 -11.59 8.48 18.98
CA PRO A 46 -12.60 9.34 19.57
C PRO A 46 -12.05 10.11 20.78
N SER A 47 -12.37 11.40 20.88
CA SER A 47 -11.84 12.31 21.91
C SER A 47 -12.06 11.82 23.35
N VAL A 48 -13.15 11.08 23.60
CA VAL A 48 -13.44 10.45 24.90
C VAL A 48 -12.39 9.39 25.28
N VAL A 49 -11.87 8.65 24.30
CA VAL A 49 -10.85 7.61 24.49
C VAL A 49 -9.48 8.27 24.68
N THR A 50 -9.18 9.33 23.92
CA THR A 50 -7.94 10.11 24.06
C THR A 50 -7.86 10.81 25.42
N ALA A 51 -8.99 11.30 25.95
CA ALA A 51 -9.06 11.91 27.29
C ALA A 51 -8.79 10.91 28.42
N GLN A 52 -9.15 9.64 28.24
CA GLN A 52 -8.93 8.58 29.24
C GLN A 52 -7.53 7.97 29.19
N LEU A 53 -6.95 7.83 28.00
CA LEU A 53 -5.69 7.12 27.78
C LEU A 53 -4.48 8.06 27.58
N GLY A 54 -4.72 9.36 27.43
CA GLY A 54 -3.69 10.40 27.35
C GLY A 54 -2.92 10.43 26.03
N SER A 55 -1.96 11.37 25.95
CA SER A 55 -1.15 11.64 24.75
C SER A 55 -0.20 10.50 24.34
N GLY A 56 -0.01 9.49 25.20
CA GLY A 56 0.82 8.32 24.89
C GLY A 56 0.25 7.44 23.78
N MET A 57 -1.07 7.48 23.57
CA MET A 57 -1.72 6.68 22.52
C MET A 57 -1.37 7.10 21.11
N ASP A 58 -1.29 8.39 20.84
CA ASP A 58 -0.96 8.90 19.51
C ASP A 58 0.44 8.43 19.07
N VAL A 59 1.37 8.35 20.03
CA VAL A 59 2.72 7.84 19.80
C VAL A 59 2.71 6.33 19.52
N ILE A 60 1.88 5.56 20.22
CA ILE A 60 1.75 4.11 20.01
C ILE A 60 1.15 3.83 18.63
N LEU A 61 0.08 4.53 18.26
CA LEU A 61 -0.56 4.37 16.95
C LEU A 61 0.39 4.76 15.81
N ALA A 62 1.07 5.90 15.93
CA ALA A 62 2.05 6.32 14.94
C ALA A 62 3.20 5.32 14.78
N ARG A 63 3.66 4.71 15.87
CA ARG A 63 4.66 3.62 15.81
C ARG A 63 4.11 2.39 15.10
N GLY A 64 2.88 1.98 15.41
CA GLY A 64 2.20 0.88 14.73
C GLY A 64 2.10 1.10 13.21
N ASP A 65 1.73 2.30 12.78
CA ASP A 65 1.63 2.66 11.36
C ASP A 65 3.00 2.59 10.65
N ILE A 66 4.07 3.03 11.33
CA ILE A 66 5.44 2.96 10.80
C ILE A 66 5.88 1.50 10.66
N GLU A 67 5.63 0.68 11.68
CA GLU A 67 5.98 -0.74 11.67
C GLU A 67 5.22 -1.51 10.58
N ALA A 68 3.92 -1.24 10.43
CA ALA A 68 3.08 -1.82 9.38
C ALA A 68 3.58 -1.42 7.98
N ALA A 69 3.86 -0.13 7.75
CA ALA A 69 4.42 0.36 6.49
C ALA A 69 5.80 -0.27 6.18
N ALA A 70 6.65 -0.47 7.19
CA ALA A 70 7.95 -1.13 7.03
C ALA A 70 7.82 -2.61 6.63
N LYS A 71 6.84 -3.33 7.21
CA LYS A 71 6.53 -4.72 6.81
C LYS A 71 6.01 -4.78 5.37
N ALA A 72 5.06 -3.91 5.02
CA ALA A 72 4.53 -3.80 3.67
C ALA A 72 5.65 -3.45 2.65
N ARG A 73 6.57 -2.55 3.03
CA ARG A 73 7.73 -2.22 2.20
C ARG A 73 8.67 -3.40 2.02
N SER A 74 8.98 -4.12 3.11
CA SER A 74 9.82 -5.31 3.08
C SER A 74 9.22 -6.41 2.21
N LEU A 75 7.90 -6.55 2.24
CA LEU A 75 7.18 -7.45 1.34
C LEU A 75 7.49 -7.09 -0.11
N VAL A 76 7.34 -5.82 -0.51
CA VAL A 76 7.65 -5.34 -1.87
C VAL A 76 9.11 -5.56 -2.25
N ASP A 77 10.05 -5.12 -1.41
CA ASP A 77 11.49 -5.23 -1.69
C ASP A 77 11.96 -6.69 -1.83
N SER A 78 11.27 -7.63 -1.19
CA SER A 78 11.59 -9.07 -1.27
C SER A 78 11.12 -9.76 -2.56
N ARG A 79 10.30 -9.09 -3.39
CA ARG A 79 9.77 -9.71 -4.63
C ARG A 79 10.67 -9.44 -5.82
N PRO A 80 11.01 -10.47 -6.61
CA PRO A 80 11.77 -10.27 -7.84
C PRO A 80 10.90 -9.55 -8.88
N VAL A 81 11.51 -8.61 -9.59
CA VAL A 81 10.88 -7.90 -10.71
C VAL A 81 11.33 -8.54 -12.02
N THR A 82 10.37 -8.83 -12.89
CA THR A 82 10.64 -9.43 -14.20
C THR A 82 11.27 -8.40 -15.15
N ALA A 83 12.12 -8.84 -16.08
CA ALA A 83 12.73 -7.96 -17.08
C ALA A 83 11.64 -7.23 -17.90
N GLY A 84 11.77 -5.90 -18.02
CA GLY A 84 10.79 -5.06 -18.71
C GLY A 84 9.61 -4.61 -17.82
N THR A 85 9.58 -5.01 -16.55
CA THR A 85 8.67 -4.47 -15.54
C THR A 85 9.44 -3.53 -14.63
N SER A 86 8.82 -2.43 -14.22
CA SER A 86 9.31 -1.56 -13.15
C SER A 86 8.33 -1.58 -11.98
N ILE A 87 8.84 -1.39 -10.78
CA ILE A 87 8.03 -1.26 -9.58
C ILE A 87 8.34 0.05 -8.87
N GLU A 88 7.30 0.80 -8.52
CA GLU A 88 7.37 2.02 -7.72
C GLU A 88 6.69 1.76 -6.37
N TRP A 89 7.34 2.18 -5.28
CA TRP A 89 6.73 2.19 -3.96
C TRP A 89 6.17 3.58 -3.63
N ARG A 90 4.91 3.64 -3.24
CA ARG A 90 4.25 4.85 -2.72
C ARG A 90 3.68 4.58 -1.35
N ASP A 91 4.01 5.44 -0.41
CA ASP A 91 3.55 5.36 0.98
C ASP A 91 2.95 6.70 1.39
N VAL A 92 1.62 6.72 1.52
CA VAL A 92 0.83 7.94 1.72
C VAL A 92 0.06 7.84 3.03
N SER A 93 -0.38 8.99 3.54
CA SER A 93 -1.28 9.05 4.69
C SER A 93 -2.62 9.60 4.23
N GLY A 94 -3.72 8.99 4.64
CA GLY A 94 -5.05 9.41 4.21
C GLY A 94 -6.14 8.37 4.50
N ASP A 95 -7.34 8.64 3.99
CA ASP A 95 -8.39 7.61 3.93
C ASP A 95 -8.01 6.56 2.87
N LEU A 96 -8.26 5.29 3.17
CA LEU A 96 -7.89 4.17 2.30
C LEU A 96 -8.58 4.25 0.94
N VAL A 97 -9.90 4.43 0.94
CA VAL A 97 -10.71 4.38 -0.26
C VAL A 97 -10.45 5.62 -1.12
N ASP A 98 -10.36 6.79 -0.50
CA ASP A 98 -10.09 8.04 -1.23
C ASP A 98 -8.68 8.03 -1.86
N SER A 99 -7.67 7.58 -1.11
CA SER A 99 -6.29 7.51 -1.60
C SER A 99 -6.16 6.50 -2.73
N LEU A 100 -6.72 5.29 -2.57
CA LEU A 100 -6.73 4.28 -3.63
C LEU A 100 -7.47 4.79 -4.87
N SER A 101 -8.66 5.38 -4.70
CA SER A 101 -9.46 5.90 -5.80
C SER A 101 -8.77 7.04 -6.54
N LEU A 102 -8.02 7.89 -5.85
CA LEU A 102 -7.22 8.96 -6.46
C LEU A 102 -6.10 8.37 -7.33
N HIS A 103 -5.31 7.46 -6.79
CA HIS A 103 -4.20 6.85 -7.53
C HIS A 103 -4.69 5.97 -8.70
N ALA A 104 -5.80 5.26 -8.52
CA ALA A 104 -6.42 4.42 -9.55
C ALA A 104 -6.79 5.18 -10.83
N ARG A 105 -7.08 6.48 -10.76
CA ARG A 105 -7.42 7.31 -11.94
C ARG A 105 -6.28 7.43 -12.95
N TYR A 106 -5.06 7.10 -12.55
CA TYR A 106 -3.86 7.17 -13.39
C TYR A 106 -3.29 5.80 -13.73
N CYS A 107 -4.05 4.72 -13.46
CA CYS A 107 -3.65 3.35 -13.75
C CYS A 107 -4.72 2.65 -14.59
N ASP A 108 -4.31 1.64 -15.36
CA ASP A 108 -5.22 0.85 -16.20
C ASP A 108 -5.95 -0.23 -15.39
N LEU A 109 -5.39 -0.65 -14.26
CA LEU A 109 -5.92 -1.70 -13.39
C LEU A 109 -5.55 -1.45 -11.92
N VAL A 110 -6.44 -1.85 -11.00
CA VAL A 110 -6.18 -1.91 -9.55
C VAL A 110 -6.32 -3.35 -9.06
N VAL A 111 -5.39 -3.77 -8.20
CA VAL A 111 -5.33 -5.09 -7.55
C VAL A 111 -5.36 -4.97 -6.04
#